data_AF-A0A845ZN98-F1
#
_entry.id   AF-A0A845ZN98-F1
#
_cell.length_a   1.000
_cell.length_b   1.000
_cell.length_c   1.000
_cell.angle_alpha   90.00
_cell.angle_beta   90.00
_cell.angle_gamma   90.00
#
_symmetry.space_group_name_H-M   'P 1'
#
loop_
_entity.id
_entity.type
_entity.pdbx_description
1 polymer ?
#
loop_
_entity_poly.entity_id
_entity_poly.type
_entity_poly.pdbx_seq_one_letter_code
_entity_poly.pdbx_strand_id
1 'polypeptide(L)'
;MKYVLQIFQIIKYPYVKHALILVTVLLLIIPDLIEPLIIQNIFDNVFPNKDINLLFLMVLAFGVARIFWFLLKIFEDYLSASFGPQIIFRIRQKLYSHIQKIDFITYSEIPNGELVSRLLNDVNYLEHF
;
A
#
# COMPACT_ATOMS: atom_id res chain seq x y z
N MET A 1 -19.31 2.65 -15.42
CA MET A 1 -18.86 1.31 -14.97
C MET A 1 -17.86 0.61 -15.91
N LYS A 2 -18.04 0.62 -17.25
CA LYS A 2 -17.10 -0.06 -18.20
C LYS A 2 -15.63 0.36 -18.05
N TYR A 3 -15.35 1.65 -17.82
CA TYR A 3 -13.99 2.17 -17.67
C TYR A 3 -13.30 1.72 -16.38
N VAL A 4 -14.05 1.62 -15.27
CA VAL A 4 -13.55 1.09 -13.98
C VAL A 4 -13.16 -0.38 -14.13
N LEU A 5 -13.96 -1.17 -14.85
CA LEU A 5 -13.67 -2.58 -15.13
C LEU A 5 -12.42 -2.77 -16.02
N GLN A 6 -12.15 -1.84 -16.96
CA GLN A 6 -10.94 -1.87 -17.78
C GLN A 6 -9.68 -1.53 -16.98
N ILE A 7 -9.76 -0.64 -15.98
CA ILE A 7 -8.65 -0.36 -15.06
C ILE A 7 -8.37 -1.62 -14.21
N PHE A 8 -9.41 -2.26 -13.68
CA PHE A 8 -9.27 -3.53 -12.96
C PHE A 8 -8.63 -4.64 -13.78
N GLN A 9 -8.84 -4.68 -15.10
CA GLN A 9 -8.17 -5.64 -15.99
C GLN A 9 -6.65 -5.41 -16.10
N ILE A 10 -6.15 -4.19 -15.90
CA ILE A 10 -4.71 -3.90 -15.87
C ILE A 10 -4.07 -4.44 -14.57
N ILE A 11 -4.86 -4.50 -13.49
CA ILE A 11 -4.47 -4.99 -12.15
C ILE A 11 -4.49 -6.54 -12.08
N LYS A 12 -5.14 -7.22 -13.02
CA LYS A 12 -5.34 -8.69 -13.01
C LYS A 12 -4.06 -9.57 -13.07
N TYR A 13 -2.84 -9.02 -13.06
CA TYR A 13 -1.60 -9.81 -13.04
C TYR A 13 -0.60 -9.19 -12.04
N PRO A 14 -0.19 -9.85 -10.94
CA PRO A 14 -0.37 -11.26 -10.53
C PRO A 14 -1.18 -11.40 -9.21
N TYR A 15 -2.39 -11.98 -9.27
CA TYR A 15 -3.29 -12.13 -8.11
C TYR A 15 -2.65 -12.78 -6.88
N VAL A 16 -1.68 -13.67 -7.07
CA VAL A 16 -0.97 -14.34 -5.96
C VAL A 16 -0.18 -13.33 -5.12
N LYS A 17 0.50 -12.36 -5.76
CA LYS A 17 1.21 -11.31 -5.01
C LYS A 17 0.24 -10.35 -4.31
N HIS A 18 -0.91 -10.06 -4.94
CA HIS A 18 -1.97 -9.24 -4.36
C HIS A 18 -2.54 -9.90 -3.09
N ALA A 19 -2.86 -11.19 -3.17
CA ALA A 19 -3.35 -11.97 -2.04
C ALA A 19 -2.30 -12.07 -0.93
N LEU A 20 -1.02 -12.26 -1.27
CA LEU A 20 0.08 -12.33 -0.32
C LEU A 20 0.28 -11.00 0.44
N ILE A 21 0.20 -9.86 -0.26
CA ILE A 21 0.23 -8.53 0.40
C ILE A 21 -0.95 -8.38 1.34
N LEU A 22 -2.17 -8.69 0.87
CA LEU A 22 -3.39 -8.63 1.70
C LEU A 22 -3.27 -9.48 2.97
N VAL A 23 -2.79 -10.72 2.84
CA VAL A 23 -2.58 -11.61 3.99
C VAL A 23 -1.54 -11.04 4.95
N THR A 24 -0.43 -10.49 4.43
CA THR A 24 0.61 -9.87 5.28
C THR A 24 0.07 -8.64 6.01
N VAL A 25 -0.72 -7.80 5.36
CA VAL A 25 -1.38 -6.64 5.99
C VAL A 25 -2.35 -7.07 7.09
N LEU A 26 -3.13 -8.14 6.86
CA LEU A 26 -4.02 -8.68 7.89
C LEU A 26 -3.23 -9.27 9.07
N LEU A 27 -2.06 -9.87 8.82
CA LEU A 27 -1.19 -10.38 9.88
C LEU A 27 -0.59 -9.27 10.75
N LEU A 28 -0.37 -8.06 10.20
CA LEU A 28 0.11 -6.90 10.97
C LEU A 28 -0.90 -6.41 12.01
N ILE A 29 -2.18 -6.76 11.89
CA ILE A 29 -3.21 -6.41 12.87
C ILE A 29 -2.96 -7.13 14.20
N ILE A 30 -2.47 -8.38 14.16
CA ILE A 30 -2.35 -9.21 15.37
C ILE A 30 -1.42 -8.57 16.42
N PRO A 31 -0.19 -8.14 16.09
CA PRO A 31 0.68 -7.50 17.07
C PRO A 31 0.18 -6.12 17.51
N ASP A 32 -0.58 -5.39 16.68
CA ASP A 32 -1.16 -4.10 17.07
C ASP A 32 -2.20 -4.27 18.19
N LEU A 33 -2.88 -5.42 18.26
CA LEU A 33 -3.79 -5.76 19.36
C LEU A 33 -3.06 -6.15 20.65
N ILE A 34 -1.79 -6.53 20.59
CA ILE A 34 -1.02 -6.92 21.78
C ILE A 34 -0.73 -5.70 22.66
N GLU A 35 -0.50 -4.54 22.06
CA GLU A 35 -0.20 -3.29 22.78
C GLU A 35 -1.27 -2.91 23.82
N PRO A 36 -2.56 -2.77 23.48
CA PRO A 36 -3.58 -2.44 24.47
C PRO A 36 -3.76 -3.51 25.55
N LEU A 37 -3.56 -4.80 25.22
CA LEU A 37 -3.64 -5.89 26.20
C LEU A 37 -2.50 -5.83 27.23
N ILE A 38 -1.29 -5.48 26.79
CA ILE A 38 -0.15 -5.29 27.69
C ILE A 38 -0.40 -4.08 28.59
N ILE A 39 -0.86 -2.96 28.03
CA ILE A 39 -1.19 -1.77 28.81
C ILE A 39 -2.25 -2.09 29.87
N GLN A 40 -3.34 -2.76 29.48
CA GLN A 40 -4.39 -3.18 30.43
C GLN A 40 -3.81 -4.00 31.58
N ASN A 41 -2.97 -5.00 31.27
CA ASN A 41 -2.45 -5.92 32.26
C ASN A 41 -1.40 -5.25 33.18
N ILE A 42 -0.67 -4.24 32.69
CA ILE A 42 0.15 -3.35 33.54
C ILE A 42 -0.73 -2.60 34.55
N PHE A 43 -1.84 -2.01 34.12
CA PHE A 43 -2.77 -1.31 35.01
C PHE A 43 -3.47 -2.23 36.02
N ASP A 44 -3.89 -3.40 35.59
CA ASP A 44 -4.68 -4.32 36.42
C ASP A 44 -3.81 -5.12 37.41
N ASN A 45 -2.59 -5.52 37.02
CA ASN A 45 -1.79 -6.45 37.81
C ASN A 45 -0.45 -5.89 38.30
N VAL A 46 0.24 -5.05 37.52
CA VAL A 46 1.53 -4.48 37.93
C VAL A 46 1.34 -3.36 38.94
N PHE A 47 0.49 -2.38 38.64
CA PHE A 47 0.32 -1.20 39.49
C PHE A 47 -0.24 -1.53 40.88
N PRO A 48 -1.26 -2.40 41.03
CA PRO A 48 -1.81 -2.73 42.34
C PRO A 48 -0.87 -3.58 43.21
N ASN A 49 -0.19 -4.56 42.60
CA ASN A 49 0.65 -5.51 43.32
C ASN A 49 2.12 -5.05 43.45
N LYS A 50 2.50 -3.96 42.76
CA LYS A 50 3.88 -3.47 42.64
C LYS A 50 4.86 -4.54 42.18
N ASP A 51 4.41 -5.47 41.33
CA ASP A 51 5.22 -6.58 40.85
C ASP A 51 6.15 -6.14 39.71
N ILE A 52 7.38 -5.77 40.09
CA ILE A 52 8.42 -5.30 39.17
C ILE A 52 8.90 -6.43 38.24
N ASN A 53 8.84 -7.69 38.67
CA ASN A 53 9.23 -8.82 37.83
C ASN A 53 8.23 -9.02 36.69
N LEU A 54 6.94 -8.91 36.99
CA LEU A 54 5.87 -8.99 35.99
C LEU A 54 5.94 -7.81 35.01
N LEU A 55 6.29 -6.61 35.48
CA LEU A 55 6.55 -5.46 34.62
C LEU A 55 7.71 -5.71 33.65
N PHE A 56 8.84 -6.22 34.15
CA PHE A 56 10.01 -6.49 33.29
C PHE A 56 9.69 -7.54 32.23
N LEU A 57 8.97 -8.60 32.61
CA LEU A 57 8.50 -9.63 31.67
C LEU A 57 7.60 -9.04 30.59
N MET A 58 6.66 -8.16 30.94
CA MET A 58 5.76 -7.49 29.99
C MET A 58 6.49 -6.57 29.03
N VAL A 59 7.43 -5.76 29.52
CA VAL A 59 8.23 -4.87 28.67
C VAL A 59 9.08 -5.68 27.69
N LEU A 60 9.67 -6.79 28.16
CA LEU A 60 10.44 -7.68 27.30
C LEU A 60 9.54 -8.34 26.23
N ALA A 61 8.37 -8.85 26.64
CA ALA A 61 7.39 -9.42 25.71
C ALA A 61 6.92 -8.40 24.67
N PHE A 62 6.67 -7.15 25.08
CA PHE A 62 6.34 -6.05 24.18
C PHE A 62 7.47 -5.77 23.18
N GLY A 63 8.71 -5.70 23.66
CA GLY A 63 9.88 -5.49 22.81
C GLY A 63 10.00 -6.58 21.74
N VAL A 64 9.84 -7.86 22.12
CA VAL A 64 9.87 -8.99 21.18
C VAL A 64 8.72 -8.90 20.16
N ALA A 65 7.49 -8.62 20.61
CA ALA A 65 6.34 -8.43 19.73
C ALA A 65 6.57 -7.28 18.74
N ARG A 66 7.17 -6.17 19.19
CA ARG A 66 7.45 -4.99 18.36
C ARG A 66 8.52 -5.26 17.32
N ILE A 67 9.57 -6.02 17.66
CA ILE A 67 10.58 -6.48 16.71
C ILE A 67 9.93 -7.39 15.66
N PHE A 68 9.08 -8.32 16.07
CA PHE A 68 8.38 -9.21 15.14
C PHE A 68 7.47 -8.44 14.18
N TRP A 69 6.69 -7.48 14.67
CA TRP A 69 5.89 -6.58 13.83
C TRP A 69 6.77 -5.82 12.85
N PHE A 70 7.93 -5.31 13.29
CA PHE A 70 8.84 -4.55 12.44
C PHE A 70 9.39 -5.39 11.28
N LEU A 71 9.75 -6.65 11.54
CA LEU A 71 10.18 -7.58 10.50
C LEU A 71 9.06 -7.88 9.49
N LEU A 72 7.83 -8.11 9.98
CA LEU A 72 6.66 -8.28 9.11
C LEU A 72 6.40 -7.03 8.27
N LYS A 73 6.56 -5.85 8.87
CA LYS A 73 6.32 -4.57 8.19
C LYS A 73 7.33 -4.34 7.07
N ILE A 74 8.62 -4.60 7.31
CA ILE A 74 9.64 -4.55 6.25
C ILE A 74 9.30 -5.51 5.11
N PHE A 75 8.86 -6.73 5.44
CA PHE A 75 8.49 -7.71 4.44
C PHE A 75 7.27 -7.25 3.60
N GLU A 76 6.26 -6.70 4.26
CA GLU A 76 5.09 -6.10 3.60
C GLU A 76 5.49 -4.92 2.71
N ASP A 77 6.30 -3.99 3.21
CA ASP A 77 6.79 -2.83 2.46
C ASP A 77 7.59 -3.27 1.22
N TYR A 78 8.42 -4.32 1.34
CA TYR A 78 9.17 -4.86 0.21
C TYR A 78 8.25 -5.43 -0.88
N LEU A 79 7.19 -6.14 -0.48
CA LEU A 79 6.20 -6.66 -1.42
C LEU A 79 5.41 -5.52 -2.10
N SER A 80 5.00 -4.53 -1.31
CA SER A 80 4.18 -3.40 -1.71
C SER A 80 4.96 -2.34 -2.53
N ALA A 81 6.27 -2.22 -2.36
CA ALA A 81 7.13 -1.27 -3.10
C ALA A 81 7.05 -1.46 -4.63
N SER A 82 6.72 -2.67 -5.06
CA SER A 82 6.63 -3.00 -6.48
C SER A 82 5.29 -2.66 -7.12
N PHE A 83 4.25 -2.38 -6.31
CA PHE A 83 2.86 -2.36 -6.77
C PHE A 83 2.46 -1.07 -7.48
N GLY A 84 2.58 0.07 -6.80
CA GLY A 84 2.21 1.38 -7.34
C GLY A 84 2.95 1.71 -8.65
N PRO A 85 4.29 1.64 -8.66
CA PRO A 85 5.07 1.97 -9.85
C PRO A 85 4.74 1.10 -11.07
N GLN A 86 4.48 -0.19 -10.88
CA GLN A 86 4.14 -1.09 -12.00
C GLN A 86 2.79 -0.75 -12.64
N ILE A 87 1.79 -0.38 -11.83
CA ILE A 87 0.47 -0.01 -12.34
C ILE A 87 0.57 1.29 -13.14
N ILE A 88 1.25 2.31 -12.59
CA ILE A 88 1.47 3.59 -13.24
C ILE A 88 2.26 3.41 -14.54
N PHE A 89 3.30 2.57 -14.53
CA PHE A 89 4.07 2.25 -15.73
C PHE A 89 3.19 1.67 -16.85
N ARG A 90 2.30 0.72 -16.53
CA ARG A 90 1.36 0.15 -17.51
C ARG A 90 0.37 1.17 -18.04
N ILE A 91 -0.13 2.07 -17.18
CA ILE A 91 -1.02 3.16 -17.57
C ILE A 91 -0.29 4.11 -18.53
N ARG A 92 0.90 4.57 -18.18
CA ARG A 92 1.77 5.42 -19.02
C ARG A 92 2.01 4.75 -20.39
N GLN A 93 2.41 3.48 -20.39
CA GLN A 93 2.67 2.74 -21.63
C GLN A 93 1.44 2.67 -22.54
N LYS A 94 0.24 2.38 -21.98
CA LYS A 94 -0.99 2.30 -22.75
C LYS A 94 -1.42 3.66 -23.29
N LEU A 95 -1.32 4.71 -22.48
CA LEU A 95 -1.63 6.08 -22.89
C LEU A 95 -0.71 6.56 -24.00
N TYR A 96 0.62 6.39 -23.86
CA TYR A 96 1.56 6.73 -24.93
C TYR A 96 1.28 5.96 -26.21
N SER A 97 0.98 4.67 -26.13
CA SER A 97 0.64 3.85 -27.30
C SER A 97 -0.65 4.31 -27.99
N HIS A 98 -1.59 4.91 -27.24
CA HIS A 98 -2.83 5.44 -27.78
C HIS A 98 -2.61 6.79 -28.44
N ILE A 99 -1.88 7.70 -27.78
CA ILE A 99 -1.52 9.03 -28.31
C ILE A 99 -0.76 8.88 -29.63
N GLN A 100 0.18 7.94 -29.72
CA GLN A 100 0.95 7.70 -30.96
C GLN A 100 0.11 7.17 -32.13
N LYS A 101 -1.11 6.69 -31.89
CA LYS A 101 -2.02 6.15 -32.91
C LYS A 101 -3.15 7.11 -33.30
N ILE A 102 -3.20 8.31 -32.72
CA ILE A 102 -4.20 9.31 -33.08
C ILE A 102 -3.83 9.92 -34.44
N ASP A 103 -4.77 9.87 -35.38
CA ASP A 103 -4.60 10.42 -36.73
C ASP A 103 -4.44 11.95 -36.71
N PHE A 104 -3.70 12.46 -37.69
CA PHE A 104 -3.29 13.87 -37.82
C PHE A 104 -4.48 14.86 -37.84
N ILE A 105 -5.67 14.39 -38.26
CA ILE A 105 -6.90 15.19 -38.41
C ILE A 105 -7.49 15.57 -37.04
N THR A 106 -7.48 14.66 -36.06
CA THR A 106 -7.92 14.99 -34.70
C THR A 106 -6.91 15.91 -34.00
N TYR A 107 -5.63 15.80 -34.35
CA TYR A 107 -4.58 16.65 -33.80
C TYR A 107 -4.71 18.13 -34.20
N SER A 108 -5.29 18.44 -35.37
CA SER A 108 -5.51 19.82 -35.84
C SER A 108 -6.69 20.55 -35.18
N GLU A 109 -7.60 19.84 -34.50
CA GLU A 109 -8.76 20.44 -33.83
C GLU A 109 -8.50 20.81 -32.36
N ILE A 110 -7.39 20.35 -31.77
CA ILE A 110 -6.99 20.70 -30.41
C ILE A 110 -5.90 21.77 -30.43
N PRO A 111 -6.08 22.92 -29.74
CA PRO A 111 -5.03 23.92 -29.59
C PRO A 111 -3.75 23.32 -28.96
N ASN A 112 -2.64 23.43 -29.68
CA ASN A 112 -1.24 23.30 -29.24
C ASN A 112 -0.99 22.62 -27.88
N GLY A 113 -0.72 21.30 -27.88
CA GLY A 113 -0.07 20.59 -26.76
C GLY A 113 -0.88 20.47 -25.45
N GLU A 114 -2.06 21.08 -25.36
CA GLU A 114 -2.87 21.12 -24.14
C GLU A 114 -3.39 19.73 -23.76
N LEU A 115 -3.82 18.92 -24.72
CA LEU A 115 -4.24 17.54 -24.48
C LEU A 115 -3.12 16.68 -23.88
N VAL A 116 -1.91 16.79 -24.42
CA VAL A 116 -0.76 16.02 -23.94
C VAL A 116 -0.39 16.47 -22.54
N SER A 117 -0.40 17.78 -22.26
CA SER A 117 -0.14 18.34 -20.94
C SER A 117 -1.19 17.88 -19.90
N ARG A 118 -2.49 17.95 -20.24
CA ARG A 118 -3.57 17.47 -19.36
C ARG A 118 -3.44 15.98 -19.07
N LEU A 119 -3.20 15.15 -20.08
CA LEU A 119 -3.01 13.70 -19.90
C LEU A 119 -1.79 13.37 -19.03
N LEU A 120 -0.67 14.07 -19.23
CA LEU A 120 0.53 13.88 -18.40
C LEU A 120 0.28 14.31 -16.96
N ASN A 121 -0.41 15.43 -16.76
CA ASN A 121 -0.79 15.91 -15.43
C ASN A 121 -1.73 14.93 -14.74
N ASP A 122 -2.76 14.43 -15.42
CA ASP A 122 -3.70 13.44 -14.87
C ASP A 122 -2.99 12.13 -14.48
N VAL A 123 -2.01 11.68 -15.27
CA VAL A 123 -1.19 10.51 -14.92
C VAL A 123 -0.29 10.76 -13.72
N ASN A 124 0.29 11.96 -13.61
CA ASN A 124 1.07 12.33 -12.43
C ASN A 124 0.18 12.43 -11.18
N TYR A 125 -1.07 12.86 -11.30
CA TYR A 125 -2.02 12.80 -10.19
C TYR A 125 -2.30 11.37 -9.73
N LEU A 126 -2.36 10.41 -10.65
CA LEU A 126 -2.50 8.99 -10.32
C LEU A 126 -1.25 8.37 -9.67
N GLU A 127 -0.10 9.04 -9.72
CA GLU A 127 1.13 8.60 -9.05
C GLU A 127 1.20 9.01 -7.59
N HIS A 128 0.51 10.08 -7.22
CA HIS A 128 0.47 10.61 -5.86
C HIS A 128 -0.69 10.07 -5.00
N PHE A 129 -1.57 9.23 -5.57
CA PHE A 129 -2.66 8.54 -4.88
C PHE A 129 -2.29 7.10 -4.52
#